data_AF-A0A7C7C3Q9-F1
#
_entry.id   AF-A0A7C7C3Q9-F1
#
_cell.length_a   1.000
_cell.length_b   1.000
_cell.length_c   1.000
_cell.angle_alpha   90.00
_cell.angle_beta   90.00
_cell.angle_gamma   90.00
#
_symmetry.space_group_name_H-M   'P 1'
#
loop_
_entity.id
_entity.type
_entity.pdbx_description
1 polymer ?
#
loop_
_entity_poly.entity_id
_entity_poly.type
_entity_poly.pdbx_seq_one_letter_code
_entity_poly.pdbx_strand_id
1 'polypeptide(L)'
;MEYYIYDIPVFVMSTPEEGVNIPLFCQEAEETIPRSLLQNIEVVYIGEFKELKGRNATYAHGAVYMNSHEPSNFDMLENFIHEAAHSLEIDHGMFIYDEDLIEEFRGKRARLYYLLKAENYHINPILYSYVEYNKKFDNFLANEVGYPTLLSITMGLFVSPYGATSVQEYFANGFEKYFLDNPRTVRDISPILYRKIEGIINDDKA
;
A
#
# COMPACT_ATOMS: atom_id res chain seq x y z
N MET A 1 -26.46 -4.59 8.76
CA MET A 1 -26.80 -4.11 7.39
C MET A 1 -25.78 -4.73 6.46
N GLU A 2 -26.22 -5.23 5.32
CA GLU A 2 -25.35 -5.84 4.31
C GLU A 2 -24.96 -4.76 3.31
N TYR A 3 -23.66 -4.55 3.13
CA TYR A 3 -23.09 -3.62 2.16
C TYR A 3 -22.25 -4.40 1.16
N TYR A 4 -21.97 -3.80 0.01
CA TYR A 4 -21.21 -4.45 -1.06
C TYR A 4 -20.33 -3.42 -1.76
N ILE A 5 -19.15 -3.87 -2.20
CA ILE A 5 -18.33 -3.22 -3.22
C ILE A 5 -18.44 -4.11 -4.46
N TYR A 6 -19.18 -3.68 -5.47
CA TYR A 6 -19.67 -4.52 -6.55
C TYR A 6 -20.47 -5.73 -6.01
N ASP A 7 -19.92 -6.94 -6.16
CA ASP A 7 -20.43 -8.21 -5.63
C ASP A 7 -19.68 -8.70 -4.38
N ILE A 8 -18.69 -7.94 -3.90
CA ILE A 8 -17.89 -8.29 -2.72
C ILE A 8 -18.64 -7.85 -1.45
N PRO A 9 -19.05 -8.77 -0.57
CA PRO A 9 -19.74 -8.43 0.66
C PRO A 9 -18.84 -7.66 1.63
N VAL A 10 -19.42 -6.65 2.27
CA VAL A 10 -18.79 -5.83 3.31
C VAL A 10 -19.56 -6.00 4.61
N PHE A 11 -18.89 -6.57 5.62
CA PHE A 11 -19.45 -6.82 6.95
C PHE A 11 -18.88 -5.84 7.98
N VAL A 12 -19.78 -5.06 8.57
CA VAL A 12 -19.46 -4.14 9.67
C VAL A 12 -19.71 -4.86 11.00
N MET A 13 -18.62 -5.20 11.69
CA MET A 13 -18.60 -6.00 12.92
C MET A 13 -18.54 -5.14 14.18
N SER A 14 -17.99 -3.93 14.07
CA SER A 14 -17.96 -2.91 15.12
C SER A 14 -18.46 -1.57 14.56
N THR A 15 -18.96 -0.69 15.43
CA THR A 15 -19.39 0.66 15.05
C THR A 15 -18.21 1.44 14.47
N PRO A 16 -18.30 1.94 13.22
CA PRO A 16 -17.28 2.82 12.65
C PRO A 16 -17.21 4.18 13.38
N GLU A 17 -16.10 4.89 13.24
CA GLU A 17 -15.98 6.27 13.73
C GLU A 17 -17.06 7.20 13.16
N GLU A 18 -17.39 8.27 13.88
CA GLU A 18 -18.47 9.21 13.50
C GLU A 18 -18.23 9.85 12.11
N GLY A 19 -16.98 9.94 11.67
CA GLY A 19 -16.58 10.48 10.36
C GLY A 19 -16.75 9.51 9.19
N VAL A 20 -17.19 8.28 9.43
CA VAL A 20 -17.26 7.21 8.43
C VAL A 20 -18.70 6.93 7.98
N ASN A 21 -18.91 6.96 6.67
CA ASN A 21 -20.15 6.56 6.01
C ASN A 21 -19.89 5.32 5.13
N ILE A 22 -20.30 4.14 5.60
CA ILE A 22 -20.03 2.87 4.91
C ILE A 22 -20.61 2.81 3.48
N PRO A 23 -21.87 3.21 3.23
CA PRO A 23 -22.39 3.34 1.86
C PRO A 23 -21.51 4.20 0.94
N LEU A 24 -21.07 5.37 1.43
CA LEU A 24 -20.21 6.27 0.66
C LEU A 24 -18.84 5.63 0.36
N PHE A 25 -18.23 4.98 1.36
CA PHE A 25 -16.95 4.26 1.16
C PHE A 25 -17.09 3.19 0.08
N CYS A 26 -18.17 2.42 0.11
CA CYS A 26 -18.39 1.38 -0.90
C CYS A 26 -18.53 1.97 -2.30
N GLN A 27 -19.31 3.06 -2.42
CA GLN A 27 -19.47 3.78 -3.69
C GLN A 27 -18.13 4.35 -4.19
N GLU A 28 -17.35 5.00 -3.33
CA GLU A 28 -16.04 5.58 -3.68
C GLU A 28 -15.06 4.49 -4.12
N ALA A 29 -15.07 3.31 -3.48
CA ALA A 29 -14.27 2.17 -3.91
C ALA A 29 -14.64 1.70 -5.33
N GLU A 30 -15.95 1.57 -5.63
CA GLU A 30 -16.43 1.20 -6.97
C GLU A 30 -16.06 2.25 -8.03
N GLU A 31 -16.11 3.53 -7.69
CA GLU A 31 -15.74 4.63 -8.59
C GLU A 31 -14.22 4.72 -8.81
N THR A 32 -13.42 4.24 -7.86
CA THR A 32 -11.96 4.36 -7.86
C THR A 32 -11.28 3.21 -8.59
N ILE A 33 -11.61 1.97 -8.25
CA ILE A 33 -10.90 0.78 -8.73
C ILE A 33 -11.84 -0.15 -9.52
N PRO A 34 -11.44 -0.59 -10.73
CA PRO A 34 -12.26 -1.52 -11.50
C PRO A 34 -12.36 -2.88 -10.80
N ARG A 35 -13.54 -3.50 -10.92
CA ARG A 35 -13.84 -4.81 -10.34
C ARG A 35 -12.84 -5.92 -10.71
N SER A 36 -12.22 -5.86 -11.90
CA SER A 36 -11.24 -6.85 -12.37
C SER A 36 -10.05 -6.97 -11.42
N LEU A 37 -9.58 -5.84 -10.88
CA LEU A 37 -8.44 -5.79 -9.96
C LEU A 37 -8.77 -6.27 -8.54
N LEU A 38 -10.02 -6.65 -8.28
CA LEU A 38 -10.50 -7.14 -6.98
C LEU A 38 -10.82 -8.64 -7.01
N GLN A 39 -10.39 -9.38 -8.02
CA GLN A 39 -10.71 -10.80 -8.20
C GLN A 39 -10.26 -11.70 -7.05
N ASN A 40 -9.19 -11.30 -6.35
CA ASN A 40 -8.64 -12.04 -5.20
C ASN A 40 -9.25 -11.62 -3.86
N ILE A 41 -10.23 -10.70 -3.86
CA ILE A 41 -10.94 -10.26 -2.66
C ILE A 41 -12.36 -10.84 -2.70
N GLU A 42 -12.64 -11.72 -1.75
CA GLU A 42 -13.91 -12.40 -1.56
C GLU A 42 -14.81 -11.69 -0.55
N VAL A 43 -14.24 -10.95 0.40
CA VAL A 43 -14.98 -10.31 1.50
C VAL A 43 -14.19 -9.17 2.13
N VAL A 44 -14.90 -8.16 2.64
CA VAL A 44 -14.33 -7.09 3.46
C VAL A 44 -14.96 -7.12 4.86
N TYR A 45 -14.11 -7.07 5.89
CA TYR A 45 -14.52 -7.00 7.28
C TYR A 45 -14.06 -5.68 7.91
N ILE A 46 -14.98 -4.96 8.55
CA ILE A 46 -14.71 -3.70 9.25
C ILE A 46 -14.97 -3.90 10.74
N GLY A 47 -13.93 -3.74 11.56
CA GLY A 47 -14.03 -4.01 12.99
C GLY A 47 -12.68 -4.09 13.69
N GLU A 48 -12.70 -4.61 14.90
CA GLU A 48 -11.49 -4.81 15.72
C GLU A 48 -11.02 -6.26 15.64
N PHE A 49 -9.99 -6.51 14.85
CA PHE A 49 -9.45 -7.85 14.60
C PHE A 49 -8.04 -8.01 15.16
N LYS A 50 -7.74 -9.17 15.75
CA LYS A 50 -6.38 -9.48 16.23
C LYS A 50 -5.40 -9.66 15.06
N GLU A 51 -5.95 -10.05 13.92
CA GLU A 51 -5.32 -10.29 12.63
C GLU A 51 -4.59 -9.04 12.12
N LEU A 52 -5.10 -7.85 12.43
CA LEU A 52 -4.50 -6.56 12.06
C LEU A 52 -3.13 -6.34 12.71
N LYS A 53 -2.86 -6.94 13.87
CA LYS A 53 -1.58 -6.81 14.60
C LYS A 53 -1.10 -5.36 14.77
N GLY A 54 -2.05 -4.42 14.93
CA GLY A 54 -1.77 -2.99 15.08
C GLY A 54 -1.66 -2.20 13.77
N ARG A 55 -1.99 -2.81 12.63
CA ARG A 55 -2.18 -2.14 11.33
C ARG A 55 -3.61 -1.64 11.19
N ASN A 56 -3.80 -0.73 10.24
CA ASN A 56 -5.10 -0.19 9.86
C ASN A 56 -5.90 -1.17 9.01
N ALA A 57 -5.22 -1.87 8.10
CA ALA A 57 -5.80 -2.96 7.33
C ALA A 57 -4.80 -4.10 7.09
N THR A 58 -5.33 -5.23 6.61
CA THR A 58 -4.53 -6.33 6.06
C THR A 58 -5.39 -7.19 5.13
N TYR A 59 -4.83 -7.58 4.00
CA TYR A 59 -5.33 -8.65 3.15
C TYR A 59 -4.80 -10.00 3.65
N ALA A 60 -5.70 -10.96 3.86
CA ALA A 60 -5.35 -12.32 4.21
C ALA A 60 -6.44 -13.31 3.77
N HIS A 61 -6.04 -14.36 3.06
CA HIS A 61 -6.91 -15.48 2.69
C HIS A 61 -8.23 -15.05 1.99
N GLY A 62 -8.13 -14.15 1.01
CA GLY A 62 -9.29 -13.64 0.28
C GLY A 62 -10.08 -12.55 1.01
N ALA A 63 -9.75 -12.24 2.26
CA ALA A 63 -10.42 -11.22 3.04
C ALA A 63 -9.57 -9.96 3.21
N VAL A 64 -10.20 -8.79 3.09
CA VAL A 64 -9.63 -7.52 3.56
C VAL A 64 -10.20 -7.22 4.94
N TYR A 65 -9.34 -7.16 5.95
CA TYR A 65 -9.71 -6.71 7.29
C TYR A 65 -9.32 -5.24 7.42
N MET A 66 -10.24 -4.40 7.89
CA MET A 66 -10.00 -2.98 8.16
C MET A 66 -10.44 -2.64 9.58
N ASN A 67 -9.68 -1.75 10.22
CA ASN A 67 -9.96 -1.24 11.54
C ASN A 67 -11.24 -0.37 11.50
N SER A 68 -12.16 -0.57 12.44
CA SER A 68 -13.34 0.32 12.58
C SER A 68 -13.00 1.72 13.08
N HIS A 69 -11.78 1.94 13.56
CA HIS A 69 -11.27 3.21 14.05
C HIS A 69 -10.61 4.10 12.98
N GLU A 70 -10.73 3.75 11.68
CA GLU A 70 -10.30 4.66 10.62
C GLU A 70 -11.09 5.99 10.71
N PRO A 71 -10.43 7.14 10.66
CA PRO A 71 -11.06 8.42 11.02
C PRO A 71 -11.98 8.96 9.93
N SER A 72 -11.78 8.56 8.66
CA SER A 72 -12.61 9.01 7.55
C SER A 72 -12.78 7.95 6.46
N ASN A 73 -13.75 8.18 5.58
CA ASN A 73 -13.93 7.43 4.33
C ASN A 73 -12.66 7.37 3.47
N PHE A 74 -11.87 8.47 3.43
CA PHE A 74 -10.65 8.52 2.64
C PHE A 74 -9.57 7.58 3.19
N ASP A 75 -9.40 7.53 4.51
CA ASP A 75 -8.44 6.60 5.14
C ASP A 75 -8.86 5.14 4.89
N MET A 76 -10.17 4.84 4.98
CA MET A 76 -10.69 3.51 4.62
C MET A 76 -10.40 3.17 3.16
N LEU A 77 -10.57 4.14 2.26
CA LEU A 77 -10.32 3.96 0.84
C LEU A 77 -8.84 3.76 0.55
N GLU A 78 -7.93 4.56 1.13
CA GLU A 78 -6.47 4.36 1.05
C GLU A 78 -6.09 2.93 1.47
N ASN A 79 -6.55 2.50 2.65
CA ASN A 79 -6.29 1.15 3.14
C ASN A 79 -6.88 0.06 2.22
N PHE A 80 -8.10 0.22 1.73
CA PHE A 80 -8.72 -0.77 0.83
C PHE A 80 -7.95 -0.93 -0.49
N ILE A 81 -7.54 0.18 -1.11
CA ILE A 81 -6.76 0.16 -2.35
C ILE A 81 -5.36 -0.43 -2.11
N HIS A 82 -4.74 -0.13 -0.97
CA HIS A 82 -3.47 -0.70 -0.57
C HIS A 82 -3.55 -2.24 -0.44
N GLU A 83 -4.57 -2.74 0.27
CA GLU A 83 -4.77 -4.17 0.44
C GLU A 83 -5.21 -4.88 -0.85
N ALA A 84 -5.95 -4.18 -1.73
CA ALA A 84 -6.21 -4.66 -3.09
C ALA A 84 -4.92 -4.86 -3.88
N ALA A 85 -3.95 -3.94 -3.77
CA ALA A 85 -2.63 -4.12 -4.38
C ALA A 85 -1.93 -5.38 -3.87
N HIS A 86 -1.94 -5.63 -2.56
CA HIS A 86 -1.38 -6.87 -2.00
C HIS A 86 -2.10 -8.13 -2.51
N SER A 87 -3.42 -8.06 -2.76
CA SER A 87 -4.17 -9.20 -3.30
C SER A 87 -3.74 -9.58 -4.72
N LEU A 88 -3.27 -8.61 -5.54
CA LEU A 88 -2.81 -8.85 -6.91
C LEU A 88 -1.48 -9.61 -6.97
N GLU A 89 -0.72 -9.63 -5.88
CA GLU A 89 0.57 -10.35 -5.81
C GLU A 89 0.41 -11.86 -5.98
N ILE A 90 -0.78 -12.41 -5.69
CA ILE A 90 -1.09 -13.83 -5.86
C ILE A 90 -0.92 -14.25 -7.32
N ASP A 91 -1.47 -13.47 -8.24
CA ASP A 91 -1.48 -13.80 -9.67
C ASP A 91 -0.30 -13.14 -10.42
N HIS A 92 0.07 -11.93 -10.00
CA HIS A 92 1.03 -11.10 -10.73
C HIS A 92 2.40 -11.00 -10.05
N GLY A 93 2.66 -11.69 -8.94
CA GLY A 93 3.89 -11.54 -8.17
C GLY A 93 5.17 -11.71 -9.00
N MET A 94 5.23 -12.69 -9.92
CA MET A 94 6.39 -12.86 -10.81
C MET A 94 6.55 -11.73 -11.82
N PHE A 95 5.45 -11.12 -12.26
CA PHE A 95 5.46 -9.99 -13.18
C PHE A 95 5.83 -8.68 -12.47
N ILE A 96 5.29 -8.47 -11.26
CA ILE A 96 5.54 -7.29 -10.43
C ILE A 96 7.02 -7.27 -10.02
N TYR A 97 7.48 -8.34 -9.38
CA TYR A 97 8.80 -8.39 -8.73
C TYR A 97 9.92 -8.93 -9.62
N ASP A 98 9.94 -8.49 -10.88
CA ASP A 98 11.04 -8.80 -11.76
C ASP A 98 12.30 -7.98 -11.43
N GLU A 99 13.38 -8.26 -12.17
CA GLU A 99 14.67 -7.59 -11.96
C GLU A 99 14.58 -6.07 -12.12
N ASP A 100 13.79 -5.58 -13.09
CA ASP A 100 13.64 -4.15 -13.34
C ASP A 100 13.04 -3.41 -12.13
N LEU A 101 11.94 -3.93 -11.55
CA LEU A 101 11.32 -3.28 -10.39
C LEU A 101 12.23 -3.36 -9.16
N ILE A 102 12.87 -4.51 -8.96
CA ILE A 102 13.80 -4.72 -7.85
C ILE A 102 14.99 -3.75 -7.92
N GLU A 103 15.54 -3.50 -9.11
CA GLU A 103 16.66 -2.58 -9.29
C GLU A 103 16.24 -1.11 -9.10
N GLU A 104 15.05 -0.70 -9.57
CA GLU A 104 14.49 0.62 -9.24
C GLU A 104 14.37 0.82 -7.72
N PHE A 105 13.80 -0.17 -7.02
CA PHE A 105 13.65 -0.14 -5.57
C PHE A 105 15.00 -0.08 -4.83
N ARG A 106 15.96 -0.93 -5.23
CA ARG A 106 17.32 -0.95 -4.65
C ARG A 106 18.04 0.37 -4.84
N GLY A 107 17.95 0.96 -6.04
CA GLY A 107 18.53 2.27 -6.33
C GLY A 107 17.97 3.36 -5.39
N LYS A 108 16.66 3.34 -5.16
CA LYS A 108 16.00 4.27 -4.23
C LYS A 108 16.44 4.05 -2.78
N ARG A 109 16.55 2.80 -2.32
CA ARG A 109 17.06 2.50 -0.97
C ARG A 109 18.53 2.85 -0.77
N ALA A 110 19.36 2.67 -1.80
CA ALA A 110 20.75 3.12 -1.78
C ALA A 110 20.81 4.65 -1.65
N ARG A 111 19.95 5.39 -2.35
CA ARG A 111 19.85 6.85 -2.19
C ARG A 111 19.39 7.23 -0.78
N LEU A 112 18.37 6.56 -0.24
CA LEU A 112 17.87 6.77 1.12
C LEU A 112 18.97 6.59 2.17
N TYR A 113 19.82 5.57 2.03
CA TYR A 113 20.97 5.36 2.91
C TYR A 113 21.86 6.60 3.02
N TYR A 114 22.21 7.21 1.88
CA TYR A 114 23.07 8.40 1.90
C TYR A 114 22.38 9.62 2.49
N LEU A 115 21.07 9.78 2.27
CA LEU A 115 20.30 10.89 2.85
C LEU A 115 20.19 10.76 4.37
N LEU A 116 19.80 9.59 4.86
CA LEU A 116 19.71 9.32 6.31
C LEU A 116 21.07 9.45 7.00
N LYS A 117 22.14 8.99 6.35
CA LYS A 117 23.51 9.15 6.86
C LYS A 117 23.91 10.63 6.97
N ALA A 118 23.49 11.48 6.04
CA ALA A 118 23.77 12.92 6.09
C ALA A 118 23.04 13.61 7.26
N GLU A 119 21.86 13.11 7.61
CA GLU A 119 21.06 13.53 8.78
C GLU A 119 21.49 12.84 10.09
N ASN A 120 22.65 12.17 10.10
CA ASN A 120 23.23 11.45 11.26
C ASN A 120 22.40 10.26 11.77
N TYR A 121 21.51 9.70 10.94
CA TYR A 121 20.85 8.43 11.24
C TYR A 121 21.74 7.25 10.84
N HIS A 122 21.88 6.29 11.76
CA HIS A 122 22.79 5.17 11.59
C HIS A 122 22.13 3.85 11.94
N ILE A 123 22.16 2.91 11.00
CA ILE A 123 21.84 1.50 11.20
C ILE A 123 22.79 0.66 10.36
N ASN A 124 22.83 -0.66 10.59
CA ASN A 124 23.65 -1.57 9.80
C ASN A 124 23.34 -1.41 8.29
N PRO A 125 24.32 -1.00 7.45
CA PRO A 125 24.10 -0.74 6.03
C PRO A 125 23.55 -1.93 5.25
N ILE A 126 23.81 -3.16 5.70
CA ILE A 126 23.29 -4.36 5.04
C ILE A 126 21.75 -4.38 5.00
N LEU A 127 21.08 -3.74 5.97
CA LEU A 127 19.63 -3.72 6.01
C LEU A 127 19.05 -3.03 4.78
N TYR A 128 19.74 -2.03 4.20
CA TYR A 128 19.35 -1.31 2.98
C TYR A 128 19.30 -2.19 1.73
N SER A 129 19.89 -3.39 1.77
CA SER A 129 19.90 -4.34 0.67
C SER A 129 18.75 -5.36 0.70
N TYR A 130 18.06 -5.50 1.84
CA TYR A 130 16.98 -6.48 2.01
C TYR A 130 15.69 -5.99 1.36
N VAL A 131 15.31 -6.59 0.23
CA VAL A 131 14.15 -6.12 -0.53
C VAL A 131 12.81 -6.44 0.12
N GLU A 132 12.75 -7.56 0.83
CA GLU A 132 11.57 -7.99 1.59
C GLU A 132 11.48 -7.29 2.95
N TYR A 133 10.29 -7.34 3.54
CA TYR A 133 10.02 -6.77 4.86
C TYR A 133 11.03 -7.25 5.90
N ASN A 134 11.66 -6.29 6.57
CA ASN A 134 12.56 -6.55 7.69
C ASN A 134 12.10 -5.72 8.90
N LYS A 135 11.55 -6.39 9.91
CA LYS A 135 11.05 -5.76 11.14
C LYS A 135 12.05 -4.79 11.80
N LYS A 136 13.36 -5.09 11.77
CA LYS A 136 14.37 -4.22 12.35
C LYS A 136 14.54 -2.93 11.54
N PHE A 137 14.55 -3.03 10.22
CA PHE A 137 14.65 -1.88 9.33
C PHE A 137 13.40 -1.01 9.39
N ASP A 138 12.23 -1.64 9.37
CA ASP A 138 10.93 -0.99 9.51
C ASP A 138 10.82 -0.21 10.84
N ASN A 139 11.13 -0.87 11.96
CA ASN A 139 11.17 -0.20 13.27
C ASN A 139 12.13 0.99 13.32
N PHE A 140 13.26 0.91 12.62
CA PHE A 140 14.22 2.01 12.52
C PHE A 140 13.63 3.19 11.75
N LEU A 141 13.01 2.94 10.59
CA LEU A 141 12.33 3.97 9.82
C LEU A 141 11.17 4.62 10.61
N ALA A 142 10.33 3.80 11.23
CA ALA A 142 9.13 4.27 11.93
C ALA A 142 9.44 4.98 13.26
N ASN A 143 10.33 4.42 14.09
CA ASN A 143 10.52 4.89 15.47
C ASN A 143 11.78 5.71 15.69
N GLU A 144 12.87 5.44 14.96
CA GLU A 144 14.12 6.18 15.12
C GLU A 144 14.18 7.39 14.19
N VAL A 145 13.87 7.19 12.90
CA VAL A 145 13.79 8.29 11.93
C VAL A 145 12.49 9.08 12.13
N GLY A 146 11.36 8.37 12.19
CA GLY A 146 10.03 8.95 12.33
C GLY A 146 9.44 9.43 11.01
N TYR A 147 8.12 9.28 10.86
CA TYR A 147 7.41 9.64 9.62
C TYR A 147 7.57 11.10 9.18
N PRO A 148 7.58 12.12 10.06
CA PRO A 148 7.78 13.50 9.61
C PRO A 148 9.14 13.71 8.93
N THR A 149 10.20 13.14 9.52
CA THR A 149 11.56 13.20 8.97
C THR A 149 11.67 12.38 7.70
N LEU A 150 11.11 11.15 7.71
CA LEU A 150 11.16 10.26 6.57
C LEU A 150 10.46 10.88 5.36
N LEU A 151 9.26 11.45 5.54
CA LEU A 151 8.51 12.16 4.50
C LEU A 151 9.35 13.26 3.84
N SER A 152 10.02 14.09 4.65
CA SER A 152 10.88 15.16 4.16
C SER A 152 12.05 14.62 3.33
N ILE A 153 12.73 13.60 3.84
CA ILE A 153 13.92 13.01 3.21
C ILE A 153 13.56 12.22 1.95
N THR A 154 12.40 11.57 1.91
CA THR A 154 11.97 10.73 0.79
C THR A 154 11.17 11.49 -0.27
N MET A 155 10.93 12.79 -0.10
CA MET A 155 10.19 13.60 -1.06
C MET A 155 10.86 13.56 -2.44
N GLY A 156 10.14 13.11 -3.45
CA GLY A 156 10.66 12.91 -4.81
C GLY A 156 11.55 11.67 -4.99
N LEU A 157 11.81 10.91 -3.92
CA LEU A 157 12.52 9.62 -3.97
C LEU A 157 11.55 8.44 -3.97
N PHE A 158 10.55 8.47 -3.10
CA PHE A 158 9.43 7.53 -3.07
C PHE A 158 8.12 8.31 -3.20
N VAL A 159 7.07 7.66 -3.71
CA VAL A 159 5.74 8.29 -3.80
C VAL A 159 5.12 8.45 -2.41
N SER A 160 5.44 7.53 -1.50
CA SER A 160 5.12 7.57 -0.06
C SER A 160 6.33 7.10 0.75
N PRO A 161 6.59 7.65 1.95
CA PRO A 161 7.71 7.23 2.80
C PRO A 161 7.64 5.74 3.19
N TYR A 162 6.43 5.18 3.35
CA TYR A 162 6.22 3.76 3.68
C TYR A 162 6.72 2.82 2.59
N GLY A 163 6.71 3.28 1.34
CA GLY A 163 7.25 2.53 0.21
C GLY A 163 8.75 2.24 0.31
N ALA A 164 9.49 2.76 1.31
CA ALA A 164 10.89 2.42 1.54
C ALA A 164 11.11 1.14 2.37
N THR A 165 10.07 0.62 3.02
CA THR A 165 10.15 -0.47 4.00
C THR A 165 10.42 -1.84 3.35
N SER A 166 9.75 -2.12 2.23
CA SER A 166 9.90 -3.33 1.43
C SER A 166 9.43 -3.10 -0.01
N VAL A 167 9.75 -4.02 -0.93
CA VAL A 167 9.31 -3.94 -2.32
C VAL A 167 7.80 -4.16 -2.47
N GLN A 168 7.18 -4.93 -1.57
CA GLN A 168 5.72 -5.12 -1.53
C GLN A 168 5.01 -3.83 -1.17
N GLU A 169 5.48 -3.18 -0.11
CA GLU A 169 4.98 -1.88 0.33
C GLU A 169 5.25 -0.80 -0.73
N TYR A 170 6.41 -0.87 -1.39
CA TYR A 170 6.71 0.01 -2.52
C TYR A 170 5.67 -0.10 -3.64
N PHE A 171 5.30 -1.34 -4.00
CA PHE A 171 4.26 -1.59 -4.99
C PHE A 171 2.90 -1.09 -4.51
N ALA A 172 2.45 -1.49 -3.32
CA ALA A 172 1.15 -1.13 -2.78
C ALA A 172 0.95 0.39 -2.61
N ASN A 173 1.96 1.09 -2.09
CA ASN A 173 1.94 2.56 -1.99
C ASN A 173 1.91 3.25 -3.36
N GLY A 174 2.62 2.71 -4.36
CA GLY A 174 2.54 3.26 -5.72
C GLY A 174 1.20 3.01 -6.38
N PHE A 175 0.58 1.86 -6.12
CA PHE A 175 -0.75 1.49 -6.61
C PHE A 175 -1.83 2.38 -5.98
N GLU A 176 -1.80 2.56 -4.66
CA GLU A 176 -2.64 3.52 -3.93
C GLU A 176 -2.57 4.91 -4.55
N LYS A 177 -1.35 5.44 -4.74
CA LYS A 177 -1.13 6.77 -5.31
C LYS A 177 -1.48 6.88 -6.80
N TYR A 178 -1.48 5.76 -7.52
CA TYR A 178 -1.97 5.72 -8.89
C TYR A 178 -3.48 5.94 -8.93
N PHE A 179 -4.25 5.27 -8.07
CA PHE A 179 -5.72 5.31 -8.10
C PHE A 179 -6.32 6.51 -7.37
N LEU A 180 -5.71 6.96 -6.28
CA LEU A 180 -6.29 7.99 -5.40
C LEU A 180 -5.78 9.40 -5.67
N ASP A 181 -4.59 9.52 -6.27
CA ASP A 181 -3.98 10.81 -6.56
C ASP A 181 -3.78 11.01 -8.07
N ASN A 182 -2.54 11.11 -8.52
CA ASN A 182 -2.21 11.38 -9.92
C ASN A 182 -1.23 10.32 -10.42
N PRO A 183 -1.64 9.45 -11.36
CA PRO A 183 -0.79 8.44 -11.98
C PRO A 183 0.54 9.00 -12.52
N ARG A 184 0.55 10.27 -12.96
CA ARG A 184 1.77 10.92 -13.46
C ARG A 184 2.82 11.10 -12.36
N THR A 185 2.41 11.31 -11.12
CA THR A 185 3.34 11.39 -9.98
C THR A 185 4.08 10.06 -9.81
N VAL A 186 3.36 8.94 -9.90
CA VAL A 186 3.96 7.60 -9.85
C VAL A 186 4.92 7.40 -11.02
N ARG A 187 4.51 7.77 -12.24
CA ARG A 187 5.37 7.68 -13.44
C ARG A 187 6.65 8.50 -13.32
N ASP A 188 6.56 9.72 -12.83
CA ASP A 188 7.67 10.65 -12.80
C ASP A 188 8.67 10.31 -11.68
N ILE A 189 8.19 9.81 -10.53
CA ILE A 189 9.03 9.39 -9.41
C ILE A 189 9.54 7.95 -9.58
N SER A 190 8.69 7.04 -10.03
CA SER A 190 8.87 5.58 -10.05
C SER A 190 8.40 4.98 -11.39
N PRO A 191 9.11 5.24 -12.50
CA PRO A 191 8.67 4.86 -13.84
C PRO A 191 8.55 3.34 -14.05
N ILE A 192 9.38 2.51 -13.41
CA ILE A 192 9.25 1.05 -13.56
C ILE A 192 7.98 0.58 -12.85
N LEU A 193 7.76 1.00 -11.60
CA LEU A 193 6.54 0.71 -10.85
C LEU A 193 5.28 1.14 -11.61
N TYR A 194 5.27 2.34 -12.19
CA TYR A 194 4.16 2.81 -13.01
C TYR A 194 3.87 1.86 -14.18
N ARG A 195 4.91 1.39 -14.89
CA ARG A 195 4.73 0.42 -15.99
C ARG A 195 4.19 -0.93 -15.50
N LYS A 196 4.54 -1.36 -14.29
CA LYS A 196 3.96 -2.58 -13.69
C LYS A 196 2.47 -2.41 -13.44
N ILE A 197 2.06 -1.29 -12.85
CA ILE A 197 0.64 -0.99 -12.60
C ILE A 197 -0.15 -0.93 -13.91
N GLU A 198 0.35 -0.19 -14.91
CA GLU A 198 -0.27 -0.15 -16.25
C GLU A 198 -0.31 -1.53 -16.93
N GLY A 199 0.71 -2.36 -16.74
CA GLY A 199 0.76 -3.71 -17.27
C GLY A 199 -0.41 -4.56 -16.75
N ILE A 200 -0.63 -4.54 -15.44
CA ILE A 200 -1.73 -5.27 -14.79
C ILE A 200 -3.09 -4.75 -15.26
N ILE A 201 -3.30 -3.42 -15.25
CA ILE A 201 -4.56 -2.78 -15.67
C ILE A 201 -4.92 -3.12 -17.13
N ASN A 202 -3.93 -3.30 -18.00
CA ASN A 202 -4.16 -3.60 -19.41
C ASN A 202 -4.27 -5.10 -19.70
N ASP A 203 -3.67 -5.97 -18.88
CA ASP A 203 -3.87 -7.43 -18.95
C ASP A 203 -5.31 -7.79 -18.57
N ASP A 204 -5.88 -7.10 -17.56
CA ASP A 204 -7.28 -7.23 -17.13
C ASP A 204 -8.33 -6.83 -18.18
N LYS A 205 -7.92 -6.12 -19.25
CA LYS A 205 -8.80 -5.73 -20.36
C LYS A 205 -8.81 -6.74 -21.52
N ALA A 206 -8.01 -7.80 -21.43
CA ALA A 206 -7.81 -8.79 -22.50
C ALA A 206 -8.80 -9.96 -22.45
#